data_AF-A0A1Y6L4Z8-F1
#
_entry.id   AF-A0A1Y6L4Z8-F1
#
_cell.length_a   1.000
_cell.length_b   1.000
_cell.length_c   1.000
_cell.angle_alpha   90.00
_cell.angle_beta   90.00
_cell.angle_gamma   90.00
#
_symmetry.space_group_name_H-M   'P 1'
#
loop_
_entity.id
_entity.type
_entity.pdbx_description
1 polymer ?
#
loop_
_entity_poly.entity_id
_entity_poly.type
_entity_poly.pdbx_seq_one_letter_code
_entity_poly.pdbx_strand_id
1 'polypeptide(L)'
;MNRPRNHQQRPSRDQQRGGRRGPSSSSGVSVPTVQQVRPGAAVSIVLKQDQPTGREVQGTMAAANYARSQQLPTTNTTAWPGLREISGDDHLNGPPNRTLADFLPTSTELESQPETAAATFATATAKCPICNIFEGDEIAVSRHVEDHFT
;
A
#
# COMPACT_ATOMS: atom_id res chain seq x y z
N MET A 1 -10.62 7.74 -72.51
CA MET A 1 -10.90 7.60 -71.06
C MET A 1 -9.69 8.09 -70.27
N ASN A 2 -9.70 9.36 -69.87
CA ASN A 2 -8.65 10.05 -69.13
C ASN A 2 -8.95 10.02 -67.62
N ARG A 3 -8.01 9.56 -66.79
CA ARG A 3 -8.07 9.71 -65.32
C ARG A 3 -6.80 10.45 -64.86
N PRO A 4 -6.89 11.65 -64.26
CA PRO A 4 -5.71 12.45 -63.97
C PRO A 4 -4.90 11.90 -62.78
N ARG A 5 -3.57 12.01 -62.90
CA ARG A 5 -2.58 11.72 -61.84
C ARG A 5 -2.59 12.84 -60.81
N ASN A 6 -3.02 12.55 -59.58
CA ASN A 6 -2.87 13.46 -58.44
C ASN A 6 -1.50 13.24 -57.78
N HIS A 7 -0.44 13.72 -58.42
CA HIS A 7 0.89 13.83 -57.82
C HIS A 7 1.06 15.24 -57.26
N GLN A 8 0.66 15.44 -56.00
CA GLN A 8 1.05 16.62 -55.24
C GLN A 8 2.41 16.35 -54.58
N GLN A 9 3.35 17.26 -54.84
CA GLN A 9 4.70 17.25 -54.30
C GLN A 9 4.66 17.42 -52.78
N ARG A 10 5.43 16.61 -52.05
CA ARG A 10 5.69 16.84 -50.62
C ARG A 10 6.64 18.04 -50.49
N PRO A 11 6.28 19.12 -49.77
CA PRO A 11 7.24 20.17 -49.47
C PRO A 11 8.31 19.66 -48.47
N SER A 12 9.52 20.20 -48.63
CA SER A 12 10.71 19.85 -47.88
C SER A 12 10.52 20.03 -46.36
N ARG A 13 10.93 19.00 -45.63
CA ARG A 13 11.02 18.94 -44.17
C ARG A 13 12.20 19.79 -43.69
N ASP A 14 12.09 21.09 -43.83
CA ASP A 14 12.97 22.01 -43.12
C ASP A 14 12.30 23.38 -43.04
N GLN A 15 12.43 24.04 -41.91
CA GLN A 15 11.90 25.39 -41.60
C GLN A 15 10.41 25.48 -41.20
N GLN A 16 10.08 25.05 -39.97
CA GLN A 16 9.25 25.91 -39.12
C GLN A 16 9.52 25.61 -37.64
N ARG A 17 10.45 26.42 -37.10
CA ARG A 17 10.55 26.89 -35.71
C ARG A 17 9.74 26.12 -34.67
N GLY A 18 10.48 25.48 -33.76
CA GLY A 18 9.99 25.04 -32.46
C GLY A 18 9.14 26.12 -31.79
N GLY A 19 7.83 25.93 -31.87
CA GLY A 19 6.88 26.55 -30.97
C GLY A 19 7.19 26.03 -29.58
N ARG A 20 7.80 26.89 -28.77
CA ARG A 20 7.84 26.71 -27.32
C ARG A 20 6.40 26.48 -26.89
N ARG A 21 6.07 25.25 -26.53
CA ARG A 21 4.86 24.96 -25.76
C ARG A 21 5.07 25.69 -24.44
N GLY A 22 4.57 26.92 -24.37
CA GLY A 22 4.39 27.61 -23.10
C GLY A 22 3.60 26.69 -22.18
N PRO A 23 3.87 26.69 -20.86
CA PRO A 23 3.11 25.88 -19.93
C PRO A 23 1.64 26.24 -20.11
N SER A 24 0.85 25.28 -20.57
CA SER A 24 -0.60 25.38 -20.55
C SER A 24 -0.96 25.64 -19.10
N SER A 25 -1.40 26.87 -18.81
CA SER A 25 -2.07 27.22 -17.56
C SER A 25 -3.43 26.54 -17.56
N SER A 26 -3.42 25.21 -17.46
CA SER A 26 -4.61 24.43 -17.21
C SER A 26 -4.91 24.61 -15.73
N SER A 27 -5.76 25.58 -15.43
CA SER A 27 -6.43 25.79 -14.15
C SER A 27 -7.41 24.64 -13.80
N GLY A 28 -7.06 23.41 -14.19
CA GLY A 28 -7.68 22.16 -13.75
C GLY A 28 -6.60 21.39 -13.01
N VAL A 29 -6.90 20.99 -11.77
CA VAL A 29 -5.97 20.42 -10.78
C VAL A 29 -5.15 19.29 -11.41
N SER A 30 -3.97 19.65 -11.92
CA SER A 30 -3.05 18.69 -12.53
C SER A 30 -2.29 18.05 -11.38
N VAL A 31 -2.36 16.72 -11.28
CA VAL A 31 -1.64 15.96 -10.27
C VAL A 31 -0.18 16.41 -10.29
N PRO A 32 0.36 16.94 -9.18
CA PRO A 32 1.74 17.42 -9.16
C PRO A 32 2.68 16.27 -9.50
N THR A 33 3.66 16.54 -10.35
CA THR A 33 4.71 15.58 -10.67
C THR A 33 5.55 15.29 -9.43
N VAL A 34 6.18 14.11 -9.39
CA VAL A 34 7.03 13.71 -8.26
C VAL A 34 8.15 14.72 -7.97
N GLN A 35 8.63 15.45 -8.98
CA GLN A 35 9.66 16.49 -8.81
C GLN A 35 9.17 17.76 -8.08
N GLN A 36 7.85 18.02 -8.13
CA GLN A 36 7.20 19.14 -7.47
C GLN A 36 6.90 18.84 -5.99
N VAL A 37 6.86 17.55 -5.62
CA VAL A 37 6.67 17.09 -4.24
C VAL A 37 8.01 17.15 -3.50
N ARG A 38 8.38 18.34 -3.01
CA ARG A 38 9.60 18.60 -2.23
C ARG A 38 9.27 18.92 -0.77
N PRO A 39 10.24 18.87 0.16
CA PRO A 39 10.03 19.34 1.52
C PRO A 39 9.49 20.77 1.52
N GLY A 40 8.44 21.04 2.30
CA GLY A 40 7.74 22.33 2.35
C GLY A 40 6.73 22.57 1.23
N ALA A 41 6.61 21.69 0.23
CA ALA A 41 5.59 21.82 -0.81
C ALA A 41 4.19 21.59 -0.22
N ALA A 42 3.24 22.47 -0.55
CA ALA A 42 1.83 22.30 -0.21
C ALA A 42 1.21 21.19 -1.09
N VAL A 43 0.55 20.24 -0.45
CA VAL A 43 -0.10 19.10 -1.08
C VAL A 43 -1.48 18.89 -0.47
N SER A 44 -2.37 18.35 -1.29
CA SER A 44 -3.66 17.84 -0.85
C SER A 44 -3.64 16.31 -0.98
N ILE A 45 -3.94 15.60 0.11
CA ILE A 45 -4.00 14.14 0.10
C ILE A 45 -5.34 13.64 0.59
N VAL A 46 -5.81 12.52 0.04
CA VAL A 46 -6.99 11.81 0.52
C VAL A 46 -6.55 10.68 1.44
N LEU A 47 -6.89 10.78 2.73
CA LEU A 47 -6.63 9.71 3.69
C LEU A 47 -7.53 8.50 3.41
N LYS A 48 -7.12 7.31 3.86
CA LYS A 48 -7.88 6.07 3.60
C LYS A 48 -9.31 6.11 4.13
N GLN A 49 -9.53 6.69 5.30
CA GLN A 49 -10.85 6.92 5.89
C GLN A 49 -11.71 7.89 5.08
N ASP A 50 -11.08 8.81 4.35
CA ASP A 50 -11.74 9.91 3.64
C ASP A 50 -11.92 9.63 2.14
N GLN A 51 -11.48 8.46 1.65
CA GLN A 51 -11.72 8.01 0.26
C GLN A 51 -13.19 7.93 -0.16
N PRO A 52 -14.15 7.42 0.66
CA PRO A 52 -15.56 7.37 0.25
C PRO A 52 -16.23 8.74 0.27
N THR A 53 -15.72 9.69 1.05
CA THR A 53 -16.26 11.05 1.17
C THR A 53 -15.56 12.04 0.25
N GLY A 54 -14.42 11.65 -0.35
CA GLY A 54 -13.60 12.52 -1.18
C GLY A 54 -13.00 13.71 -0.42
N ARG A 55 -12.99 13.66 0.92
CA ARG A 55 -12.45 14.76 1.73
C ARG A 55 -10.93 14.71 1.67
N GLU A 56 -10.34 15.86 1.42
CA GLU A 56 -8.89 15.99 1.33
C GLU A 56 -8.32 16.72 2.55
N VAL A 57 -7.13 16.32 2.98
CA VAL A 57 -6.37 16.99 4.02
C VAL A 57 -5.25 17.80 3.35
N GLN A 58 -5.30 19.12 3.51
CA GLN A 58 -4.25 20.04 3.04
C GLN A 58 -3.07 20.02 4.02
N GLY A 59 -1.84 19.98 3.51
CA GLY A 59 -0.65 20.03 4.35
C GLY A 59 0.63 20.29 3.58
N THR A 60 1.74 20.44 4.30
CA THR A 60 3.08 20.55 3.69
C THR A 60 3.88 19.27 3.87
N MET A 61 4.64 18.87 2.86
CA MET A 61 5.51 17.70 2.96
C MET A 61 6.68 17.92 3.93
N ALA A 62 6.78 17.11 4.98
CA ALA A 62 7.92 17.16 5.89
C ALA A 62 9.20 16.58 5.25
N ALA A 63 10.37 17.11 5.63
CA ALA A 63 11.67 16.65 5.10
C ALA A 63 11.92 15.16 5.35
N ALA A 64 11.51 14.65 6.52
CA ALA A 64 11.63 13.23 6.87
C ALA A 64 10.82 12.33 5.90
N ASN A 65 9.60 12.74 5.55
CA ASN A 65 8.73 11.98 4.63
C ASN A 65 9.28 11.98 3.20
N TYR A 66 9.89 13.10 2.77
CA TYR A 66 10.54 13.20 1.47
C TYR A 66 11.84 12.38 1.37
N ALA A 67 12.64 12.31 2.44
CA ALA A 67 13.85 11.48 2.45
C ALA A 67 13.49 9.99 2.41
N ARG A 68 12.46 9.59 3.16
CA ARG A 68 11.92 8.22 3.18
C ARG A 68 11.44 7.76 1.79
N SER A 69 10.83 8.65 1.02
CA SER A 69 10.36 8.32 -0.34
C SER A 69 11.49 8.18 -1.36
N GLN A 70 12.64 8.85 -1.15
CA GLN A 70 13.85 8.70 -1.98
C GLN A 70 14.69 7.46 -1.61
N GLN A 71 14.49 6.92 -0.41
CA GLN A 71 15.22 5.74 0.09
C GLN A 71 14.58 4.42 -0.30
N LEU A 72 13.41 4.42 -0.94
CA LEU A 72 12.90 3.22 -1.59
C LEU A 72 13.89 2.84 -2.69
N PRO A 73 14.41 1.60 -2.70
CA PRO A 73 15.35 1.18 -3.73
C PRO A 73 14.63 1.30 -5.09
N THR A 74 15.10 2.22 -5.94
CA THR A 74 14.66 2.35 -7.33
C THR A 74 15.24 1.24 -8.21
N THR A 75 15.66 0.12 -7.60
CA THR A 75 16.17 -1.04 -8.32
C THR A 75 15.00 -1.66 -9.06
N ASN A 76 14.90 -1.27 -10.33
CA ASN A 76 14.43 -2.04 -11.46
C ASN A 76 13.55 -3.25 -11.10
N THR A 77 12.25 -3.15 -11.39
CA THR A 77 11.32 -4.27 -11.57
C THR A 77 12.06 -5.50 -12.07
N THR A 78 12.42 -6.44 -11.19
CA THR A 78 12.70 -7.86 -11.42
C THR A 78 13.12 -8.54 -10.11
N ALA A 79 13.75 -7.85 -9.17
CA ALA A 79 14.25 -8.49 -7.94
C ALA A 79 13.39 -8.15 -6.71
N TRP A 80 12.32 -8.92 -6.51
CA TRP A 80 11.70 -9.03 -5.18
C TRP A 80 12.70 -9.73 -4.25
N PRO A 81 12.99 -9.19 -3.04
CA PRO A 81 13.85 -9.87 -2.07
C PRO A 81 13.11 -11.12 -1.58
N GLY A 82 13.35 -12.24 -2.26
CA GLY A 82 12.60 -13.47 -2.11
C GLY A 82 12.53 -14.34 -3.37
N LEU A 83 12.89 -13.81 -4.54
CA LEU A 83 13.02 -14.64 -5.74
C LEU A 83 14.37 -15.39 -5.68
N ARG A 84 14.37 -16.58 -5.06
CA ARG A 84 15.43 -17.56 -5.33
C ARG A 84 15.38 -17.85 -6.82
N GLU A 85 16.50 -17.74 -7.53
CA GLU A 85 16.61 -18.24 -8.90
C GLU A 85 16.45 -19.75 -8.80
N ILE A 86 15.23 -20.23 -9.04
CA ILE A 86 14.93 -21.65 -9.02
C ILE A 86 15.63 -22.23 -10.25
N SER A 87 16.75 -22.93 -10.05
CA SER A 87 17.35 -23.77 -11.09
C SER A 87 16.25 -24.66 -11.67
N GLY A 88 16.19 -24.75 -13.00
CA GLY A 88 15.06 -25.34 -13.72
C GLY A 88 14.76 -26.82 -13.39
N ASP A 89 15.56 -27.48 -12.57
CA ASP A 89 15.39 -28.87 -12.12
C ASP A 89 14.44 -29.04 -10.93
N ASP A 90 14.24 -28.03 -10.08
CA ASP A 90 13.36 -28.13 -8.89
C ASP A 90 11.86 -28.14 -9.26
N HIS A 91 11.51 -27.63 -10.45
CA HIS A 91 10.12 -27.51 -10.90
C HIS A 91 9.49 -28.84 -11.35
N LEU A 92 10.29 -29.89 -11.54
CA LEU A 92 9.79 -31.22 -11.90
C LEU A 92 9.24 -31.99 -10.69
N ASN A 93 9.63 -31.59 -9.48
CA ASN A 93 8.97 -32.02 -8.25
C ASN A 93 8.00 -30.91 -7.82
N GLY A 94 6.81 -30.92 -8.43
CA GLY A 94 5.71 -30.09 -7.94
C GLY A 94 5.50 -30.30 -6.44
N PRO A 95 5.06 -29.26 -5.70
CA PRO A 95 4.78 -29.40 -4.28
C PRO A 95 3.88 -30.62 -4.06
N PRO A 96 4.13 -31.43 -3.00
CA PRO A 96 3.31 -32.61 -2.73
C PRO A 96 1.85 -32.21 -2.76
N ASN A 97 0.99 -33.03 -3.36
CA ASN A 97 -0.42 -32.69 -3.55
C ASN A 97 -1.02 -32.25 -2.20
N ARG A 98 -1.25 -30.95 -2.06
CA ARG A 98 -1.90 -30.39 -0.87
C ARG A 98 -3.39 -30.50 -1.12
N THR A 99 -4.06 -31.28 -0.28
CA THR A 99 -5.53 -31.29 -0.25
C THR A 99 -6.02 -30.25 0.74
N LEU A 100 -7.30 -29.86 0.65
CA LEU A 100 -7.91 -28.92 1.60
C LEU A 100 -7.73 -29.35 3.07
N ALA A 101 -7.57 -30.65 3.32
CA ALA A 101 -7.36 -31.23 4.65
C ALA A 101 -6.03 -30.82 5.31
N ASP A 102 -4.99 -30.47 4.55
CA ASP A 102 -3.70 -30.00 5.10
C ASP A 102 -3.79 -28.57 5.68
N PHE A 103 -4.84 -27.82 5.32
CA PHE A 103 -5.07 -26.43 5.73
C PHE A 103 -6.30 -26.25 6.61
N LEU A 104 -7.11 -27.30 6.77
CA LEU A 104 -8.14 -27.32 7.79
C LEU A 104 -7.45 -27.62 9.13
N PRO A 105 -7.59 -26.78 10.16
CA PRO A 105 -7.15 -27.17 11.50
C PRO A 105 -7.83 -28.51 11.79
N THR A 106 -7.04 -29.53 12.16
CA THR A 106 -7.59 -30.83 12.57
C THR A 106 -8.59 -30.55 13.68
N SER A 107 -9.88 -30.61 13.38
CA SER A 107 -10.99 -30.34 14.31
C SER A 107 -11.08 -31.37 15.45
N THR A 108 -9.99 -32.09 15.70
CA THR A 108 -9.78 -33.15 16.69
C THR A 108 -8.85 -32.70 17.82
N GLU A 109 -8.37 -31.45 17.84
CA GLU A 109 -7.94 -30.80 19.10
C GLU A 109 -9.16 -30.28 19.91
N LEU A 110 -10.34 -30.86 19.65
CA LEU A 110 -11.54 -30.74 20.48
C LEU A 110 -11.83 -32.04 21.26
N GLU A 111 -10.80 -32.83 21.58
CA GLU A 111 -10.90 -33.88 22.59
C GLU A 111 -9.85 -33.66 23.69
N SER A 112 -10.10 -32.66 24.54
CA SER A 112 -9.58 -32.56 25.92
C SER A 112 -10.34 -31.50 26.71
N GLN A 113 -11.65 -31.65 26.85
CA GLN A 113 -12.31 -31.19 28.07
C GLN A 113 -13.61 -31.98 28.29
N PRO A 114 -13.77 -32.60 29.47
CA PRO A 114 -14.90 -33.47 29.76
C PRO A 114 -16.20 -32.66 29.68
N GLU A 115 -17.19 -33.28 29.04
CA GLU A 115 -18.60 -33.05 29.33
C GLU A 115 -18.82 -32.89 30.85
N THR A 116 -19.58 -31.85 31.23
CA THR A 116 -19.99 -31.45 32.60
C THR A 116 -19.19 -30.34 33.31
N ALA A 117 -19.16 -29.13 32.76
CA ALA A 117 -19.19 -27.92 33.58
C ALA A 117 -19.79 -26.75 32.79
N ALA A 118 -20.72 -26.03 33.40
CA ALA A 118 -21.30 -24.81 32.86
C ALA A 118 -20.20 -23.88 32.33
N ALA A 119 -20.27 -23.53 31.05
CA ALA A 119 -19.39 -22.55 30.41
C ALA A 119 -19.59 -21.18 31.05
N THR A 120 -18.92 -20.95 32.18
CA THR A 120 -18.67 -19.62 32.68
C THR A 120 -17.72 -18.96 31.69
N PHE A 121 -18.19 -17.89 31.03
CA PHE A 121 -17.34 -16.91 30.35
C PHE A 121 -16.25 -16.47 31.33
N ALA A 122 -15.11 -17.15 31.31
CA ALA A 122 -13.96 -16.75 32.08
C ALA A 122 -13.44 -15.48 31.40
N THR A 123 -13.80 -14.33 31.94
CA THR A 123 -13.30 -13.04 31.46
C THR A 123 -11.78 -13.08 31.53
N ALA A 124 -11.14 -13.14 30.38
CA ALA A 124 -9.68 -13.19 30.29
C ALA A 124 -9.13 -11.85 30.80
N THR A 125 -8.46 -11.88 31.95
CA THR A 125 -7.79 -10.70 32.51
C THR A 125 -6.42 -10.52 31.83
N ALA A 126 -6.08 -9.27 31.50
CA ALA A 126 -4.81 -8.88 30.92
C ALA A 126 -4.09 -7.85 31.81
N LYS A 127 -2.76 -7.81 31.74
CA LYS A 127 -1.93 -6.84 32.48
C LYS A 127 -1.64 -5.61 31.62
N CYS A 128 -1.63 -4.43 32.25
CA CYS A 128 -1.24 -3.20 31.58
C CYS A 128 0.22 -3.25 31.11
N PRO A 129 0.51 -2.98 29.82
CA PRO A 129 1.86 -3.06 29.26
C PRO A 129 2.78 -1.89 29.66
N ILE A 130 2.24 -0.85 30.31
CA ILE A 130 3.01 0.35 30.68
C ILE A 130 3.59 0.20 32.09
N CYS A 131 2.75 -0.21 33.05
CA CYS A 131 3.13 -0.27 34.46
C CYS A 131 3.29 -1.69 35.01
N ASN A 132 2.74 -2.72 34.35
CA ASN A 132 2.70 -4.12 34.79
C ASN A 132 2.10 -4.38 36.19
N ILE A 133 1.50 -3.36 36.82
CA ILE A 133 0.89 -3.44 38.17
C ILE A 133 -0.64 -3.56 38.07
N PHE A 134 -1.23 -3.06 36.98
CA PHE A 134 -2.66 -3.12 36.75
C PHE A 134 -3.06 -4.38 35.99
N GLU A 135 -4.00 -5.16 36.52
CA GLU A 135 -4.59 -6.34 35.89
C GLU A 135 -6.11 -6.21 35.87
N GLY A 136 -6.72 -6.46 34.72
CA GLY A 136 -8.17 -6.41 34.56
C GLY A 136 -8.61 -6.80 33.15
N ASP A 137 -9.90 -6.68 32.90
CA ASP A 137 -10.48 -6.98 31.58
C ASP A 137 -9.96 -5.98 30.53
N GLU A 138 -10.07 -6.30 29.24
CA GLU A 138 -9.55 -5.45 28.15
C GLU A 138 -10.01 -3.99 28.22
N ILE A 139 -11.27 -3.76 28.63
CA ILE A 139 -11.85 -2.42 28.81
C ILE A 139 -11.25 -1.68 30.01
N ALA A 140 -10.89 -2.40 31.06
CA ALA A 140 -10.24 -1.81 32.23
C ALA A 140 -8.79 -1.46 31.90
N VAL A 141 -8.09 -2.33 31.16
CA VAL A 141 -6.71 -2.09 30.73
C VAL A 141 -6.62 -0.92 29.76
N SER A 142 -7.57 -0.73 28.84
CA SER A 142 -7.57 0.40 27.90
C SER A 142 -7.72 1.75 28.60
N ARG A 143 -8.68 1.87 29.52
CA ARG A 143 -8.87 3.10 30.31
C ARG A 143 -7.67 3.40 31.21
N HIS A 144 -7.10 2.38 31.85
CA HIS A 144 -5.88 2.57 32.66
C HIS A 144 -4.68 3.00 31.81
N VAL A 145 -4.58 2.52 30.57
CA VAL A 145 -3.52 2.92 29.62
C VAL A 145 -3.65 4.39 29.23
N GLU A 146 -4.86 4.94 29.08
CA GLU A 146 -5.10 6.36 28.78
C GLU A 146 -4.53 7.30 29.86
N ASP A 147 -4.62 6.92 31.14
CA ASP A 147 -4.09 7.71 32.27
C ASP A 147 -2.55 7.89 32.24
N HIS A 148 -1.82 7.01 31.58
CA HIS A 148 -0.36 7.15 31.42
C HIS A 148 0.05 8.21 30.38
N PHE A 149 -0.86 8.63 29.51
CA PHE A 149 -0.58 9.58 28.42
C PHE A 149 -0.99 11.02 28.72
N THR A 150 -1.57 11.25 29.90
CA THR A 150 -1.95 12.58 30.41
C THR A 150 -0.94 13.09 31.42
#